data_AF-A0A139MNS3-F1
#
_entry.id   AF-A0A139MNS3-F1
#
_cell.length_a   1.000
_cell.length_b   1.000
_cell.length_c   1.000
_cell.angle_alpha   90.00
_cell.angle_beta   90.00
_cell.angle_gamma   90.00
#
_symmetry.space_group_name_H-M   'P 1'
#
loop_
_entity.id
_entity.type
_entity.pdbx_description
1 polymer ?
#
loop_
_entity_poly.entity_id
_entity_poly.type
_entity_poly.pdbx_seq_one_letter_code
_entity_poly.pdbx_strand_id
1 'polypeptide(L)'
;MVRMIPVIDENGNHVKNDKGNPKYKKFSDATPQEKELVKAGKLPVRQFQERNPKTGQPRFTTYKVFELSQTTLKPESYPKAMPNRHYNFDVDKVKTKEVLEGLCDYAESIGVSIMKDEAHVLGNTKGAFFPQEHLILINPDNTPGEKIATTIHELAHATLHNPSLSDQYKELPKVQKELEAEMTSHLLSKHFGLDTSEKAIDYMAKWTDNLQGLDDKQLADSLKRIHKTVSKMHKQIEHHTKPYQLGKSQGQTPNFPKAPTKGPSR
;
A
#
# COMPACT_ATOMS: atom_id res chain seq x y z
N MET A 1 20.96 -16.79 7.04
CA MET A 1 20.01 -17.81 7.55
C MET A 1 20.30 -19.15 6.89
N VAL A 2 19.98 -20.27 7.54
CA VAL A 2 20.19 -21.64 7.02
C VAL A 2 18.83 -22.28 6.76
N ARG A 3 18.68 -22.91 5.59
CA ARG A 3 17.49 -23.71 5.27
C ARG A 3 17.54 -25.04 6.02
N MET A 4 16.48 -25.33 6.74
CA MET A 4 16.33 -26.51 7.58
C MET A 4 15.06 -27.24 7.19
N ILE A 5 15.08 -28.56 7.25
CA ILE A 5 13.90 -29.42 7.08
C ILE A 5 13.65 -30.24 8.35
N PRO A 6 12.40 -30.59 8.67
CA PRO A 6 12.10 -31.54 9.73
C PRO A 6 12.84 -32.86 9.47
N VAL A 7 13.35 -33.48 10.53
CA VAL A 7 13.84 -34.85 10.46
C VAL A 7 12.61 -35.76 10.50
N ILE A 8 12.46 -36.62 9.49
CA ILE A 8 11.40 -37.62 9.40
C ILE A 8 11.95 -39.02 9.76
N ASP A 9 11.13 -39.83 10.39
CA ASP A 9 11.40 -41.26 10.61
C ASP A 9 11.03 -42.10 9.37
N GLU A 10 11.24 -43.41 9.45
CA GLU A 10 10.94 -44.37 8.36
C GLU A 10 9.45 -44.41 7.98
N ASN A 11 8.57 -43.96 8.89
CA ASN A 11 7.13 -43.89 8.67
C ASN A 11 6.69 -42.50 8.17
N GLY A 12 7.63 -41.57 7.94
CA GLY A 12 7.38 -40.21 7.50
C GLY A 12 6.91 -39.25 8.60
N ASN A 13 6.98 -39.66 9.88
CA ASN A 13 6.59 -38.82 11.00
C ASN A 13 7.73 -37.92 11.47
N HIS A 14 7.40 -36.74 11.99
CA HIS A 14 8.40 -35.81 12.53
C HIS A 14 9.05 -36.36 13.80
N VAL A 15 10.37 -36.51 13.76
CA VAL A 15 11.18 -36.89 14.92
C VAL A 15 11.21 -35.72 15.91
N LYS A 16 10.91 -36.00 17.18
CA LYS A 16 11.01 -35.03 18.29
C LYS A 16 12.29 -35.26 19.08
N ASN A 17 12.83 -34.21 19.71
CA ASN A 17 13.93 -34.32 20.66
C ASN A 17 13.40 -34.67 22.07
N ASP A 18 14.31 -34.89 23.02
CA ASP A 18 14.00 -35.28 24.40
C ASP A 18 13.13 -34.26 25.17
N LYS A 19 13.01 -33.04 24.64
CA LYS A 19 12.16 -31.96 25.18
C LYS A 19 10.82 -31.85 24.45
N GLY A 20 10.46 -32.82 23.61
CA GLY A 20 9.22 -32.86 22.83
C GLY A 20 9.18 -31.92 21.62
N ASN A 21 10.27 -31.21 21.31
CA ASN A 21 10.32 -30.26 20.20
C ASN A 21 10.70 -30.96 18.88
N PRO A 22 10.16 -30.55 17.72
CA PRO A 22 10.52 -31.13 16.43
C PRO A 22 12.02 -30.95 16.14
N LYS A 23 12.68 -32.03 15.71
CA LYS A 23 14.09 -32.04 15.31
C LYS A 23 14.20 -31.57 13.85
N TYR A 24 15.20 -30.74 13.59
CA TYR A 24 15.48 -30.23 12.24
C TYR A 24 16.92 -30.58 11.84
N LYS A 25 17.14 -30.78 10.54
CA LYS A 25 18.46 -30.90 9.91
C LYS A 25 18.62 -29.88 8.78
N LYS A 26 19.85 -29.59 8.37
CA LYS A 26 20.09 -28.66 7.26
C LYS A 26 19.55 -29.29 5.97
N PHE A 27 18.97 -28.47 5.11
CA PHE A 27 18.52 -28.92 3.79
C PHE A 27 19.67 -29.41 2.91
N SER A 28 20.90 -28.95 3.15
CA SER A 28 22.11 -29.51 2.51
C SER A 28 22.30 -30.99 2.78
N ASP A 29 21.85 -31.45 3.95
CA ASP A 29 22.04 -32.81 4.48
C ASP A 29 20.80 -33.68 4.21
N ALA A 30 19.87 -33.20 3.38
CA ALA A 30 18.65 -33.90 3.02
C ALA A 30 18.95 -35.05 2.05
N THR A 31 18.27 -36.19 2.25
CA THR A 31 18.31 -37.33 1.34
C THR A 31 17.64 -36.99 0.00
N PRO A 32 17.89 -37.75 -1.08
CA PRO A 32 17.22 -37.55 -2.35
C PRO A 32 15.69 -37.56 -2.23
N GLN A 33 15.14 -38.48 -1.43
CA GLN A 33 13.69 -38.61 -1.18
C GLN A 33 13.14 -37.37 -0.47
N GLU A 34 13.84 -36.84 0.53
CA GLU A 34 13.43 -35.63 1.23
C GLU A 34 13.46 -34.39 0.32
N LYS A 35 14.44 -34.32 -0.59
CA LYS A 35 14.51 -33.24 -1.59
C LYS A 35 13.32 -33.30 -2.55
N GLU A 36 12.88 -34.49 -2.94
CA GLU A 36 11.67 -34.69 -3.74
C GLU A 36 10.41 -34.29 -2.96
N LEU A 37 10.30 -34.66 -1.68
CA LEU A 37 9.16 -34.27 -0.83
C LEU A 37 9.09 -32.75 -0.64
N VAL A 38 10.23 -32.07 -0.53
CA VAL A 38 10.30 -30.60 -0.52
C VAL A 38 9.83 -30.02 -1.86
N LYS A 39 10.29 -30.58 -2.99
CA LYS A 39 9.89 -30.12 -4.33
C LYS A 39 8.39 -30.35 -4.59
N ALA A 40 7.83 -31.42 -4.05
CA ALA A 40 6.40 -31.72 -4.10
C ALA A 40 5.56 -30.94 -3.06
N GLY A 41 6.17 -30.07 -2.26
CA GLY A 41 5.49 -29.27 -1.23
C GLY A 41 5.01 -30.05 -0.01
N LYS A 42 5.40 -31.33 0.14
CA LYS A 42 4.99 -32.22 1.23
C LYS A 42 5.84 -32.09 2.49
N LEU A 43 7.04 -31.50 2.37
CA LEU A 43 7.93 -31.25 3.51
C LEU A 43 8.29 -29.76 3.60
N PRO A 44 8.01 -29.08 4.73
CA PRO A 44 8.24 -27.64 4.84
C PRO A 44 9.72 -27.32 5.03
N VAL A 45 10.22 -26.32 4.30
CA VAL A 45 11.54 -25.74 4.52
C VAL A 45 11.40 -24.52 5.42
N ARG A 46 12.15 -24.50 6.53
CA ARG A 46 12.20 -23.36 7.46
C ARG A 46 13.57 -22.70 7.41
N GLN A 47 13.60 -21.40 7.66
CA GLN A 47 14.85 -20.65 7.80
C GLN A 47 15.18 -20.45 9.27
N PHE A 48 16.38 -20.85 9.67
CA PHE A 48 16.90 -20.64 11.01
C PHE A 48 18.09 -19.68 10.97
N GLN A 49 18.30 -18.92 12.04
CA GLN A 49 19.53 -18.15 12.19
C GLN A 49 20.72 -19.12 12.26
N GLU A 50 21.76 -18.84 11.48
CA GLU A 50 22.97 -19.65 11.55
C GLU A 50 23.60 -19.47 12.94
N ARG A 51 24.12 -20.54 13.53
CA ARG A 51 24.78 -20.49 14.85
C ARG A 51 26.20 -20.98 14.74
N ASN A 52 27.10 -20.41 15.55
CA ASN A 52 28.46 -20.88 15.66
C ASN A 52 28.47 -22.30 16.26
N PRO A 53 29.05 -23.31 15.58
CA PRO A 53 29.04 -24.69 16.07
C PRO A 53 29.73 -24.89 17.41
N LYS A 54 30.72 -24.04 17.76
CA LYS A 54 31.49 -24.16 19.00
C LYS A 54 30.82 -23.45 20.18
N THR A 55 30.22 -22.28 19.96
CA THR A 55 29.69 -21.43 21.04
C THR A 55 28.16 -21.43 21.12
N GLY A 56 27.46 -21.97 20.12
CA GLY A 56 26.00 -21.95 20.03
C GLY A 56 25.39 -20.57 19.80
N GLN A 57 26.21 -19.51 19.74
CA GLN A 57 25.75 -18.14 19.54
C GLN A 57 25.27 -17.91 18.11
N PRO A 58 24.26 -17.05 17.91
CA PRO A 58 23.82 -16.69 16.57
C PRO A 58 24.94 -15.98 15.79
N ARG A 59 25.12 -16.36 14.53
CA ARG A 59 25.96 -15.65 13.58
C ARG A 59 25.15 -14.52 12.95
N PHE A 60 25.79 -13.37 12.84
CA PHE A 60 25.27 -12.21 12.16
C PHE A 60 26.16 -11.95 10.95
N THR A 61 25.54 -11.64 9.81
CA THR A 61 26.27 -11.13 8.66
C THR A 61 26.42 -9.64 8.85
N THR A 62 27.65 -9.16 8.90
CA THR A 62 27.92 -7.72 8.90
C THR A 62 27.84 -7.22 7.45
N TYR A 63 27.30 -6.02 7.27
CA TYR A 63 27.27 -5.32 6.00
C TYR A 63 27.85 -3.93 6.19
N LYS A 64 28.49 -3.41 5.13
CA LYS A 64 28.93 -2.01 5.10
C LYS A 64 27.78 -1.17 4.56
N VAL A 65 27.39 -0.15 5.31
CA VAL A 65 26.42 0.86 4.89
C VAL A 65 27.19 2.14 4.65
N PHE A 66 26.93 2.77 3.50
CA PHE A 66 27.50 4.06 3.14
C PHE A 66 26.35 5.05 3.00
N GLU A 67 26.54 6.26 3.50
CA GLU A 67 25.65 7.38 3.18
C GLU A 67 25.81 7.73 1.70
N LEU A 68 24.78 8.27 1.04
CA LEU A 68 24.81 8.52 -0.41
C LEU A 68 25.93 9.48 -0.82
N SER A 69 26.22 10.49 -0.01
CA SER A 69 27.32 11.43 -0.21
C SER A 69 28.69 10.76 -0.12
N GLN A 70 28.77 9.54 0.45
CA GLN A 70 29.97 8.72 0.49
C GLN A 70 30.07 7.78 -0.72
N THR A 71 29.14 7.87 -1.67
CA THR A 71 29.12 7.05 -2.88
C THR A 71 29.32 7.89 -4.13
N THR A 72 29.75 7.25 -5.21
CA THR A 72 29.80 7.84 -6.56
C THR A 72 28.56 7.48 -7.39
N LEU A 73 27.42 7.19 -6.73
CA LEU A 73 26.18 6.84 -7.42
C LEU A 73 25.68 8.04 -8.22
N LYS A 74 25.34 7.78 -9.48
CA LYS A 74 24.72 8.81 -10.35
C LYS A 74 23.23 8.97 -10.01
N PRO A 75 22.63 10.16 -10.21
CA PRO A 75 21.22 10.42 -9.90
C PRO A 75 20.23 9.40 -10.48
N GLU A 76 20.52 8.85 -11.67
CA GLU A 76 19.67 7.87 -12.34
C GLU A 76 19.62 6.52 -11.60
N SER A 77 20.60 6.25 -10.74
CA SER A 77 20.66 5.04 -9.90
C SER A 77 19.95 5.22 -8.55
N TYR A 78 19.64 6.45 -8.15
CA TYR A 78 18.98 6.74 -6.87
C TYR A 78 17.61 6.08 -6.73
N PRO A 79 16.74 5.99 -7.76
CA PRO A 79 15.47 5.30 -7.64
C PRO A 79 15.60 3.83 -7.21
N LYS A 80 16.65 3.15 -7.67
CA LYS A 80 16.91 1.75 -7.32
C LYS A 80 17.55 1.61 -5.94
N ALA A 81 18.47 2.51 -5.58
CA ALA A 81 19.13 2.50 -4.27
C ALA A 81 18.22 3.00 -3.14
N MET A 82 17.27 3.89 -3.46
CA MET A 82 16.32 4.53 -2.55
C MET A 82 14.90 4.42 -3.09
N PRO A 83 14.28 3.24 -3.00
CA PRO A 83 12.89 3.06 -3.43
C PRO A 83 11.92 3.99 -2.68
N ASN A 84 12.19 4.30 -1.41
CA ASN A 84 11.39 5.18 -0.56
C ASN A 84 11.92 6.63 -0.48
N ARG A 85 12.65 7.11 -1.50
CA ARG A 85 13.12 8.52 -1.54
C ARG A 85 11.96 9.51 -1.53
N HIS A 86 12.26 10.75 -1.14
CA HIS A 86 11.34 11.88 -1.30
C HIS A 86 11.08 12.18 -2.78
N TYR A 87 9.83 12.52 -3.09
CA TYR A 87 9.42 12.98 -4.41
C TYR A 87 9.14 14.48 -4.37
N ASN A 88 9.75 15.18 -5.31
CA ASN A 88 9.46 16.59 -5.59
C ASN A 88 8.36 16.64 -6.63
N PHE A 89 7.12 16.65 -6.16
CA PHE A 89 5.97 16.87 -7.02
C PHE A 89 5.92 18.34 -7.45
N ASP A 90 5.44 18.59 -8.67
CA ASP A 90 5.01 19.93 -9.07
C ASP A 90 3.75 20.28 -8.27
N VAL A 91 3.86 21.32 -7.44
CA VAL A 91 2.80 21.82 -6.57
C VAL A 91 2.32 23.21 -6.99
N ASP A 92 2.82 23.77 -8.10
CA ASP A 92 2.57 25.16 -8.49
C ASP A 92 1.08 25.45 -8.72
N LYS A 93 0.34 24.42 -9.15
CA LYS A 93 -1.10 24.49 -9.40
C LYS A 93 -1.95 24.00 -8.23
N VAL A 94 -1.31 23.52 -7.16
CA VAL A 94 -1.98 22.92 -6.01
C VAL A 94 -2.19 23.99 -4.95
N LYS A 95 -3.43 24.15 -4.50
CA LYS A 95 -3.77 24.95 -3.31
C LYS A 95 -3.39 24.17 -2.05
N THR A 96 -2.09 23.99 -1.82
CA THR A 96 -1.56 23.02 -0.84
C THR A 96 -2.14 23.23 0.56
N LYS A 97 -2.21 24.48 1.02
CA LYS A 97 -2.70 24.81 2.36
C LYS A 97 -4.18 24.44 2.49
N GLU A 98 -5.00 24.86 1.55
CA GLU A 98 -6.44 24.63 1.54
C GLU A 98 -6.79 23.15 1.40
N VAL A 99 -6.02 22.40 0.59
CA VAL A 99 -6.17 20.95 0.48
C VAL A 99 -5.85 20.27 1.81
N LEU A 100 -4.74 20.63 2.46
CA LEU A 100 -4.36 20.05 3.76
C LEU A 100 -5.37 20.40 4.86
N GLU A 101 -5.88 21.63 4.90
CA GLU A 101 -6.96 22.03 5.81
C GLU A 101 -8.22 21.19 5.58
N GLY A 102 -8.67 21.05 4.33
CA GLY A 102 -9.84 20.22 4.02
C GLY A 102 -9.64 18.73 4.33
N LEU A 103 -8.40 18.23 4.29
CA LEU A 103 -8.08 16.87 4.72
C LEU A 103 -8.16 16.70 6.24
N CYS A 104 -7.72 17.71 7.00
CA CYS A 104 -7.90 17.74 8.46
C CYS A 104 -9.39 17.75 8.83
N ASP A 105 -10.19 18.64 8.22
CA ASP A 105 -11.63 18.71 8.45
C ASP A 105 -12.33 17.39 8.10
N TYR A 106 -11.92 16.74 7.00
CA TYR A 106 -12.42 15.42 6.65
C TYR A 106 -12.08 14.38 7.73
N ALA A 107 -10.85 14.37 8.24
CA ALA A 107 -10.42 13.46 9.30
C ALA A 107 -11.26 13.64 10.56
N GLU A 108 -11.47 14.88 11.00
CA GLU A 108 -12.32 15.21 12.14
C GLU A 108 -13.76 14.73 11.92
N SER A 109 -14.30 14.91 10.72
CA SER A 109 -15.67 14.47 10.38
C SER A 109 -15.89 12.96 10.48
N ILE A 110 -14.82 12.17 10.40
CA ILE A 110 -14.85 10.70 10.57
C ILE A 110 -14.27 10.25 11.92
N GLY A 111 -13.99 11.19 12.83
CA GLY A 111 -13.46 10.88 14.16
C GLY A 111 -12.02 10.36 14.16
N VAL A 112 -11.19 10.82 13.21
CA VAL A 112 -9.78 10.45 13.08
C VAL A 112 -8.90 11.67 13.34
N SER A 113 -7.88 11.50 14.18
CA SER A 113 -6.88 12.54 14.45
C SER A 113 -5.71 12.44 13.48
N ILE A 114 -5.17 13.57 13.03
CA ILE A 114 -3.94 13.64 12.24
C ILE A 114 -2.88 14.35 13.07
N MET A 115 -1.72 13.71 13.27
CA MET A 115 -0.58 14.30 13.97
C MET A 115 0.71 14.17 13.15
N LYS A 116 1.66 15.06 13.44
CA LYS A 116 3.03 14.91 12.94
C LYS A 116 3.75 13.88 13.80
N ASP A 117 4.58 13.05 13.18
CA ASP A 117 5.44 12.11 13.88
C ASP A 117 6.70 12.81 14.43
N GLU A 118 6.54 13.62 15.47
CA GLU A 118 7.68 14.33 16.10
C GLU A 118 8.65 13.38 16.81
N ALA A 119 8.16 12.21 17.25
CA ALA A 119 8.97 11.19 17.90
C ALA A 119 9.70 10.28 16.88
N HIS A 120 9.51 10.51 15.57
CA HIS A 120 10.10 9.73 14.48
C HIS A 120 9.87 8.20 14.60
N VAL A 121 8.70 7.78 15.11
CA VAL A 121 8.36 6.36 15.26
C VAL A 121 8.17 5.65 13.91
N LEU A 122 7.87 6.40 12.85
CA LEU A 122 7.68 5.90 11.48
C LEU A 122 9.01 5.61 10.77
N GLY A 123 10.13 6.14 11.26
CA GLY A 123 11.42 6.13 10.57
C GLY A 123 11.29 6.75 9.17
N ASN A 124 11.59 5.98 8.12
CA ASN A 124 11.51 6.44 6.73
C ASN A 124 10.11 6.26 6.10
N THR A 125 9.10 5.81 6.87
CA THR A 125 7.73 5.66 6.37
C THR A 125 7.08 7.03 6.28
N LYS A 126 6.34 7.29 5.20
CA LYS A 126 5.73 8.61 4.94
C LYS A 126 4.55 8.92 5.85
N GLY A 127 3.78 7.90 6.20
CA GLY A 127 2.65 8.01 7.10
C GLY A 127 2.14 6.64 7.50
N ALA A 128 1.31 6.59 8.53
CA ALA A 128 0.61 5.39 8.92
C ALA A 128 -0.69 5.72 9.64
N PHE A 129 -1.75 5.00 9.29
CA PHE A 129 -2.97 4.93 10.07
C PHE A 129 -2.92 3.83 11.14
N PHE A 130 -3.26 4.20 12.37
CA PHE A 130 -3.38 3.34 13.55
C PHE A 130 -4.87 3.12 13.88
N PRO A 131 -5.47 1.97 13.50
CA PRO A 131 -6.92 1.78 13.55
C PRO A 131 -7.51 1.70 14.96
N GLN A 132 -6.73 1.37 15.99
CA GLN A 132 -7.24 1.26 17.37
C GLN A 132 -7.36 2.65 18.02
N GLU A 133 -6.39 3.51 17.72
CA GLU A 133 -6.26 4.88 18.24
C GLU A 133 -7.00 5.90 17.38
N HIS A 134 -7.49 5.50 16.19
CA HIS A 134 -8.07 6.39 15.17
C HIS A 134 -7.12 7.54 14.84
N LEU A 135 -5.84 7.21 14.68
CA LEU A 135 -4.76 8.17 14.56
C LEU A 135 -4.01 7.97 13.26
N ILE A 136 -3.80 9.05 12.52
CA ILE A 136 -2.86 9.11 11.40
C ILE A 136 -1.62 9.87 11.88
N LEU A 137 -0.46 9.24 11.75
CA LEU A 137 0.83 9.92 11.87
C LEU A 137 1.38 10.23 10.48
N ILE A 138 1.82 11.46 10.28
CA ILE A 138 2.48 11.92 9.05
C ILE A 138 3.93 12.26 9.36
N ASN A 139 4.84 11.74 8.55
CA ASN A 139 6.26 12.04 8.68
C ASN A 139 6.52 13.55 8.47
N PRO A 140 7.19 14.23 9.43
CA PRO A 140 7.45 15.67 9.34
C PRO A 140 8.27 16.06 8.10
N ASP A 141 9.15 15.16 7.63
CA ASP A 141 10.09 15.38 6.53
C ASP A 141 9.46 15.24 5.14
N ASN A 142 8.20 14.81 5.05
CA ASN A 142 7.49 14.74 3.78
C ASN A 142 7.43 16.11 3.09
N THR A 143 7.67 16.12 1.78
CA THR A 143 7.44 17.31 0.95
C THR A 143 5.94 17.68 0.95
N PRO A 144 5.55 18.91 0.55
CA PRO A 144 4.14 19.31 0.54
C PRO A 144 3.24 18.38 -0.29
N GLY A 145 3.71 17.96 -1.47
CA GLY A 145 2.98 16.99 -2.30
C GLY A 145 2.89 15.60 -1.65
N GLU A 146 3.95 15.15 -0.99
CA GLU A 146 3.91 13.89 -0.22
C GLU A 146 2.94 13.95 0.95
N LYS A 147 2.90 15.08 1.68
CA LYS A 147 1.93 15.29 2.76
C LYS A 147 0.49 15.14 2.25
N ILE A 148 0.16 15.72 1.11
CA ILE A 148 -1.17 15.57 0.50
C ILE A 148 -1.43 14.10 0.13
N ALA A 149 -0.59 13.51 -0.72
CA ALA A 149 -0.81 12.17 -1.25
C ALA A 149 -0.87 11.10 -0.13
N THR A 150 0.05 11.18 0.84
CA THR A 150 0.08 10.26 1.98
C THR A 150 -1.11 10.46 2.90
N THR A 151 -1.48 11.71 3.22
CA THR A 151 -2.65 11.94 4.08
C THR A 151 -3.94 11.40 3.45
N ILE A 152 -4.11 11.56 2.14
CA ILE A 152 -5.26 10.98 1.42
C ILE A 152 -5.22 9.45 1.49
N HIS A 153 -4.05 8.82 1.30
CA HIS A 153 -3.88 7.38 1.38
C HIS A 153 -4.29 6.84 2.76
N GLU A 154 -3.76 7.43 3.85
CA GLU A 154 -4.08 7.01 5.21
C GLU A 154 -5.56 7.26 5.57
N LEU A 155 -6.15 8.36 5.10
CA LEU A 155 -7.59 8.63 5.25
C LEU A 155 -8.46 7.65 4.46
N ALA A 156 -7.99 7.17 3.32
CA ALA A 156 -8.67 6.13 2.56
C ALA A 156 -8.67 4.80 3.34
N HIS A 157 -7.56 4.44 3.99
CA HIS A 157 -7.52 3.30 4.92
C HIS A 157 -8.51 3.49 6.07
N ALA A 158 -8.52 4.66 6.70
CA ALA A 158 -9.46 4.94 7.79
C ALA A 158 -10.93 4.87 7.33
N THR A 159 -11.24 5.37 6.13
CA THR A 159 -12.61 5.42 5.61
C THR A 159 -13.12 4.05 5.13
N LEU A 160 -12.27 3.25 4.50
CA LEU A 160 -12.66 1.99 3.84
C LEU A 160 -12.43 0.76 4.74
N HIS A 161 -11.39 0.79 5.57
CA HIS A 161 -10.80 -0.41 6.17
C HIS A 161 -10.74 -0.36 7.69
N ASN A 162 -11.34 0.63 8.33
CA ASN A 162 -11.52 0.63 9.78
C ASN A 162 -12.89 0.02 10.17
N PRO A 163 -12.93 -1.13 10.89
CA PRO A 163 -14.17 -1.76 11.34
C PRO A 163 -15.07 -0.84 12.18
N SER A 164 -14.50 0.09 12.94
CA SER A 164 -15.26 0.99 13.81
C SER A 164 -15.89 2.19 13.08
N LEU A 165 -15.43 2.48 11.85
CA LEU A 165 -15.86 3.66 11.07
C LEU A 165 -16.65 3.29 9.80
N SER A 166 -16.69 2.00 9.44
CA SER A 166 -17.36 1.51 8.24
C SER A 166 -18.56 0.65 8.57
N ASP A 167 -19.77 1.18 8.33
CA ASP A 167 -21.05 0.47 8.52
C ASP A 167 -21.15 -0.84 7.71
N GLN A 168 -20.38 -0.97 6.63
CA GLN A 168 -20.33 -2.14 5.75
C GLN A 168 -18.93 -2.74 5.73
N TYR A 169 -18.28 -2.81 6.91
CA TYR A 169 -16.93 -3.36 7.01
C TYR A 169 -16.87 -4.79 6.44
N LYS A 170 -15.91 -4.98 5.55
CA LYS A 170 -15.55 -6.28 5.00
C LYS A 170 -14.06 -6.46 5.17
N GLU A 171 -13.63 -7.55 5.80
CA GLU A 171 -12.22 -7.90 5.83
C GLU A 171 -11.78 -8.28 4.41
N LEU A 172 -10.71 -7.65 3.95
CA LEU A 172 -10.18 -7.84 2.60
C LEU A 172 -8.69 -8.17 2.65
N PRO A 173 -8.17 -8.92 1.66
CA PRO A 173 -6.74 -9.12 1.51
C PRO A 173 -6.00 -7.78 1.47
N LYS A 174 -4.81 -7.74 2.07
CA LYS A 174 -3.95 -6.54 2.08
C LYS A 174 -3.82 -5.90 0.70
N VAL A 175 -3.59 -6.71 -0.34
CA VAL A 175 -3.47 -6.24 -1.73
C VAL A 175 -4.67 -5.40 -2.19
N GLN A 176 -5.89 -5.82 -1.85
CA GLN A 176 -7.10 -5.06 -2.18
C GLN A 176 -7.15 -3.76 -1.39
N LYS A 177 -6.84 -3.81 -0.09
CA LYS A 177 -6.85 -2.63 0.78
C LYS A 177 -5.89 -1.55 0.26
N GLU A 178 -4.66 -1.93 -0.08
CA GLU A 178 -3.64 -1.01 -0.62
C GLU A 178 -4.01 -0.48 -2.00
N LEU A 179 -4.56 -1.31 -2.90
CA LEU A 179 -5.04 -0.84 -4.21
C LEU A 179 -6.06 0.29 -4.06
N GLU A 180 -7.01 0.11 -3.14
CA GLU A 180 -8.08 1.09 -2.96
C GLU A 180 -7.60 2.39 -2.32
N ALA A 181 -6.70 2.29 -1.32
CA ALA A 181 -6.09 3.45 -0.70
C ALA A 181 -5.23 4.23 -1.71
N GLU A 182 -4.39 3.53 -2.47
CA GLU A 182 -3.48 4.13 -3.45
C GLU A 182 -4.24 4.76 -4.62
N MET A 183 -5.27 4.09 -5.16
CA MET A 183 -6.07 4.64 -6.25
C MET A 183 -6.90 5.84 -5.79
N THR A 184 -7.45 5.80 -4.56
CA THR A 184 -8.13 6.95 -3.96
C THR A 184 -7.18 8.14 -3.83
N SER A 185 -5.98 7.90 -3.30
CA SER A 185 -4.92 8.92 -3.21
C SER A 185 -4.57 9.51 -4.56
N HIS A 186 -4.36 8.67 -5.58
CA HIS A 186 -4.02 9.11 -6.92
C HIS A 186 -5.12 9.99 -7.55
N LEU A 187 -6.37 9.53 -7.54
CA LEU A 187 -7.48 10.24 -8.18
C LEU A 187 -7.75 11.58 -7.52
N LEU A 188 -7.71 11.63 -6.18
CA LEU A 188 -7.99 12.86 -5.45
C LEU A 188 -6.81 13.84 -5.51
N SER A 189 -5.57 13.35 -5.45
CA SER A 189 -4.37 14.17 -5.69
C SER A 189 -4.44 14.83 -7.07
N LYS A 190 -4.72 14.03 -8.11
CA LYS A 190 -4.84 14.51 -9.48
C LYS A 190 -5.94 15.54 -9.64
N HIS A 191 -7.08 15.35 -8.96
CA HIS A 191 -8.17 16.33 -8.95
C HIS A 191 -7.71 17.69 -8.41
N PHE A 192 -6.91 17.71 -7.35
CA PHE A 192 -6.37 18.95 -6.77
C PHE A 192 -5.11 19.49 -7.47
N GLY A 193 -4.79 18.97 -8.66
CA GLY A 193 -3.67 19.44 -9.49
C GLY A 193 -2.32 18.80 -9.16
N LEU A 194 -2.28 17.80 -8.27
CA LEU A 194 -1.06 17.07 -7.90
C LEU A 194 -0.95 15.79 -8.72
N ASP A 195 -0.07 15.75 -9.72
CA ASP A 195 0.13 14.55 -10.53
C ASP A 195 1.06 13.53 -9.82
N THR A 196 0.48 12.41 -9.38
CA THR A 196 1.21 11.30 -8.76
C THR A 196 1.36 10.08 -9.68
N SER A 197 0.99 10.19 -10.96
CA SER A 197 0.85 9.05 -11.90
C SER A 197 2.11 8.19 -11.98
N GLU A 198 3.28 8.79 -12.09
CA GLU A 198 4.57 8.10 -12.22
C GLU A 198 4.88 7.17 -11.04
N LYS A 199 4.24 7.38 -9.88
CA LYS A 199 4.45 6.57 -8.67
C LYS A 199 3.27 5.66 -8.40
N ALA A 200 2.07 6.21 -8.38
CA ALA A 200 0.87 5.45 -8.05
C ALA A 200 0.66 4.27 -9.00
N ILE A 201 0.90 4.44 -10.31
CA ILE A 201 0.68 3.38 -11.31
C ILE A 201 1.61 2.18 -11.06
N ASP A 202 2.90 2.43 -10.85
CA ASP A 202 3.87 1.37 -10.56
C ASP A 202 3.56 0.63 -9.25
N TYR A 203 3.12 1.35 -8.22
CA TYR A 203 2.72 0.74 -6.95
C TYR A 203 1.46 -0.10 -7.12
N MET A 204 0.41 0.43 -7.75
CA MET A 204 -0.83 -0.31 -8.01
C MET A 204 -0.58 -1.57 -8.86
N ALA A 205 0.28 -1.47 -9.88
CA ALA A 205 0.68 -2.61 -10.72
C ALA A 205 1.43 -3.67 -9.90
N LYS A 206 2.37 -3.27 -9.03
CA LYS A 206 3.09 -4.21 -8.16
C LYS A 206 2.17 -4.90 -7.14
N TRP A 207 1.26 -4.15 -6.51
CA TRP A 207 0.37 -4.72 -5.50
C TRP A 207 -0.56 -5.78 -6.08
N THR A 208 -1.09 -5.51 -7.26
CA THR A 208 -2.11 -6.35 -7.90
C THR A 208 -1.55 -7.42 -8.82
N ASP A 209 -0.22 -7.55 -8.91
CA ASP A 209 0.45 -8.35 -9.94
C ASP A 209 -0.09 -8.04 -11.35
N ASN A 210 -0.07 -6.74 -11.70
CA ASN A 210 -0.65 -6.21 -12.93
C ASN A 210 -2.13 -6.60 -13.11
N LEU A 211 -2.92 -6.42 -12.06
CA LEU A 211 -4.35 -6.78 -11.96
C LEU A 211 -4.66 -8.28 -12.02
N GLN A 212 -3.67 -9.17 -12.09
CA GLN A 212 -3.90 -10.62 -12.10
C GLN A 212 -4.25 -11.18 -10.71
N GLY A 213 -3.94 -10.44 -9.65
CA GLY A 213 -4.24 -10.79 -8.26
C GLY A 213 -5.70 -10.58 -7.84
N LEU A 214 -6.56 -10.12 -8.75
CA LEU A 214 -7.98 -9.83 -8.51
C LEU A 214 -8.85 -10.41 -9.61
N ASP A 215 -9.97 -11.02 -9.23
CA ASP A 215 -11.00 -11.36 -10.21
C ASP A 215 -11.81 -10.10 -10.63
N ASP A 216 -12.52 -10.20 -11.77
CA ASP A 216 -13.31 -9.08 -12.33
C ASP A 216 -14.33 -8.51 -11.34
N LYS A 217 -14.92 -9.36 -10.50
CA LYS A 217 -15.92 -8.94 -9.51
C LYS A 217 -15.26 -8.18 -8.38
N GLN A 218 -14.14 -8.67 -7.85
CA GLN A 218 -13.34 -8.00 -6.82
C GLN A 218 -12.82 -6.65 -7.31
N LEU A 219 -12.38 -6.58 -8.57
CA LEU A 219 -11.93 -5.34 -9.17
C LEU A 219 -13.10 -4.35 -9.31
N ALA A 220 -14.24 -4.78 -9.87
CA ALA A 220 -15.42 -3.93 -10.00
C ALA A 220 -15.94 -3.41 -8.65
N ASP A 221 -16.01 -4.28 -7.64
CA ASP A 221 -16.39 -3.91 -6.27
C ASP A 221 -15.42 -2.90 -5.67
N SER A 222 -14.12 -3.06 -5.90
CA SER A 222 -13.09 -2.12 -5.42
C SER A 222 -13.21 -0.77 -6.12
N LEU A 223 -13.36 -0.75 -7.45
CA LEU A 223 -13.57 0.49 -8.21
C LEU A 223 -14.81 1.26 -7.76
N LYS A 224 -15.90 0.56 -7.42
CA LYS A 224 -17.11 1.17 -6.86
C LYS A 224 -16.86 1.81 -5.49
N ARG A 225 -16.12 1.12 -4.62
CA ARG A 225 -15.77 1.64 -3.28
C ARG A 225 -14.80 2.82 -3.37
N ILE A 226 -13.78 2.74 -4.21
CA ILE A 226 -12.87 3.84 -4.54
C ILE A 226 -13.66 5.06 -5.01
N HIS A 227 -14.54 4.90 -6.00
CA HIS A 227 -15.33 6.02 -6.53
C HIS A 227 -16.19 6.69 -5.45
N LYS A 228 -16.83 5.89 -4.58
CA LYS A 228 -17.64 6.41 -3.46
C LYS A 228 -16.77 7.18 -2.47
N THR A 229 -15.59 6.65 -2.10
CA THR A 229 -14.67 7.30 -1.16
C THR A 229 -14.09 8.58 -1.74
N VAL A 230 -13.62 8.57 -2.99
CA VAL A 230 -13.15 9.77 -3.70
C VAL A 230 -14.24 10.84 -3.69
N SER A 231 -15.48 10.48 -4.04
CA SER A 231 -16.60 11.44 -4.06
C SER A 231 -16.89 12.03 -2.68
N LYS A 232 -16.84 11.19 -1.63
CA LYS A 232 -17.07 11.61 -0.24
C LYS A 232 -15.98 12.58 0.23
N MET A 233 -14.71 12.24 0.02
CA MET A 233 -13.58 13.08 0.42
C MET A 233 -13.55 14.38 -0.38
N HIS A 234 -13.69 14.29 -1.71
CA HIS A 234 -13.74 15.44 -2.60
C HIS A 234 -14.78 16.47 -2.15
N LYS A 235 -16.01 16.01 -1.87
CA LYS A 235 -17.10 16.90 -1.45
C LYS A 235 -16.80 17.68 -0.17
N GLN A 236 -16.00 17.12 0.74
CA GLN A 236 -15.65 17.82 1.96
C GLN A 236 -14.49 18.80 1.72
N ILE A 237 -13.43 18.34 1.04
CA ILE A 237 -12.22 19.15 0.81
C ILE A 237 -12.50 20.32 -0.16
N GLU A 238 -13.43 20.16 -1.10
CA GLU A 238 -13.76 21.22 -2.07
C GLU A 238 -14.30 22.52 -1.42
N HIS A 239 -14.87 22.44 -0.22
CA HIS A 239 -15.30 23.62 0.54
C HIS A 239 -14.14 24.58 0.85
N HIS A 240 -12.93 24.04 1.09
CA HIS A 240 -11.74 24.81 1.41
C HIS A 240 -11.06 25.35 0.16
N THR A 241 -11.02 24.53 -0.89
CA THR A 241 -10.26 24.86 -2.10
C THR A 241 -10.99 25.87 -2.99
N LYS A 242 -12.27 26.18 -2.72
CA LYS A 242 -13.14 27.07 -3.52
C LYS A 242 -12.85 26.86 -5.01
N PRO A 243 -13.35 25.75 -5.58
CA PRO A 243 -12.94 25.33 -6.90
C PRO A 243 -13.08 26.48 -7.90
N TYR A 244 -12.17 26.54 -8.87
CA TYR A 244 -12.44 27.28 -10.08
C TYR A 244 -13.82 26.84 -10.56
N GLN A 245 -14.81 27.75 -10.58
CA GLN A 245 -16.08 27.45 -11.20
C GLN A 245 -15.75 27.16 -12.66
N LEU A 246 -15.72 25.88 -13.06
CA LEU A 246 -15.90 25.55 -14.47
C LEU A 246 -17.18 26.29 -14.84
N GLY A 247 -17.04 27.35 -15.62
CA GLY A 247 -18.11 28.30 -15.90
C GLY A 247 -19.36 27.49 -16.20
N LYS A 248 -20.46 27.82 -15.50
CA LYS A 248 -21.79 27.22 -15.69
C LYS A 248 -21.87 26.71 -17.11
N SER A 249 -21.87 25.39 -17.28
CA SER A 249 -22.07 24.80 -18.59
C SER A 249 -23.38 25.38 -19.11
N GLN A 250 -23.29 26.35 -20.03
CA GLN A 250 -24.40 26.63 -20.92
C GLN A 250 -24.76 25.25 -21.50
N GLY A 251 -26.00 24.84 -21.27
CA GLY A 251 -26.42 23.46 -21.39
C GLY A 251 -25.79 22.78 -22.59
N GLN A 252 -25.01 21.71 -22.34
CA GLN A 252 -24.63 20.82 -23.42
C GLN A 252 -25.92 20.13 -23.88
N THR A 253 -26.54 20.70 -24.92
CA THR A 253 -27.47 19.94 -25.75
C THR A 253 -26.68 18.75 -26.32
N PRO A 254 -27.14 17.51 -26.12
CA PRO A 254 -26.45 16.36 -26.68
C PRO A 254 -26.38 16.51 -28.20
N ASN A 255 -25.16 16.53 -28.74
CA ASN A 255 -24.87 16.69 -30.16
C ASN A 255 -25.05 15.35 -30.91
N PHE A 256 -26.17 14.68 -30.66
CA PHE A 256 -26.56 13.45 -31.35
C PHE A 256 -27.89 13.70 -32.08
N PRO A 257 -27.96 13.57 -33.41
CA PRO A 257 -29.23 13.59 -34.10
C PRO A 257 -30.06 12.38 -33.66
N LYS A 258 -31.26 12.61 -33.13
CA LYS A 258 -32.23 11.54 -32.84
C LYS A 258 -32.62 10.87 -34.16
N ALA A 259 -32.63 9.54 -34.17
CA ALA A 259 -33.10 8.76 -35.31
C ALA A 259 -34.58 9.10 -35.62
N PRO A 260 -34.97 9.22 -36.89
CA PRO A 260 -36.36 9.50 -37.25
C PRO A 260 -37.23 8.30 -36.88
N THR A 261 -38.16 8.51 -35.95
CA THR A 261 -39.23 7.57 -35.65
C THR A 261 -40.18 7.49 -36.85
N LYS A 262 -40.06 6.46 -37.67
CA LYS A 262 -41.15 6.06 -38.57
C LYS A 262 -42.25 5.43 -37.71
N GLY A 263 -43.29 6.21 -37.42
CA GLY A 263 -44.56 5.66 -36.94
C GLY A 263 -45.22 4.80 -38.02
N PRO A 264 -46.13 3.88 -37.64
CA PRO A 264 -46.71 2.93 -38.58
C PRO A 264 -47.62 3.66 -39.57
N SER A 265 -47.42 3.40 -40.87
CA SER A 265 -48.46 3.70 -41.86
C SER A 265 -49.66 2.80 -41.60
N ARG A 266 -50.85 3.41 -41.68
CA ARG A 266 -52.18 2.80 -41.53
C ARG A 266 -52.37 1.52 -42.32
#